data_AF-A0A4Q5YQE9-F1
#
_entry.id   AF-A0A4Q5YQE9-F1
#
_cell.length_a   1.000
_cell.length_b   1.000
_cell.length_c   1.000
_cell.angle_alpha   90.00
_cell.angle_beta   90.00
_cell.angle_gamma   90.00
#
_symmetry.space_group_name_H-M   'P 1'
#
loop_
_entity.id
_entity.type
_entity.pdbx_description
1 polymer ?
#
loop_
_entity_poly.entity_id
_entity_poly.type
_entity_poly.pdbx_seq_one_letter_code
_entity_poly.pdbx_strand_id
1 'polypeptide(L)'
;MKETITVIPDIPDRVELDGRYHFNCRVTIGIDDRQDFYLRMVFNDLNLQELRIVTQLGKLSRPVPIWSPVLSDERYNISEITIMRTWAAST
;
A
#
# COMPACT_ATOMS: atom_id res chain seq x y z
N MET A 1 15.29 19.29 -10.75
CA MET A 1 14.11 19.99 -10.23
C MET A 1 13.64 19.26 -8.99
N LYS A 2 13.22 19.96 -7.94
CA LYS A 2 12.73 19.36 -6.70
C LYS A 2 11.23 19.15 -6.89
N GLU A 3 10.80 17.91 -7.02
CA GLU A 3 9.38 17.59 -7.20
C GLU A 3 8.61 17.89 -5.91
N THR A 4 7.49 18.60 -6.00
CA THR A 4 6.66 19.01 -4.86
C THR A 4 5.58 17.95 -4.61
N ILE A 5 5.99 16.88 -3.94
CA ILE A 5 5.09 15.79 -3.60
C ILE A 5 4.18 16.23 -2.44
N THR A 6 2.86 16.24 -2.67
CA THR A 6 1.90 16.36 -1.56
C THR A 6 1.79 14.99 -0.91
N VAL A 7 2.44 14.81 0.23
CA VAL A 7 2.47 13.55 0.97
C VAL A 7 1.60 13.71 2.22
N ILE A 8 0.70 12.76 2.45
CA ILE A 8 0.17 12.53 3.80
C ILE A 8 0.94 11.34 4.36
N PRO A 9 1.94 11.60 5.23
CA PRO A 9 2.86 10.56 5.64
C PRO A 9 2.26 9.71 6.76
N ASP A 10 2.50 8.40 6.64
CA ASP A 10 2.64 7.48 7.77
C ASP A 10 1.41 7.33 8.70
N ILE A 11 0.22 7.30 8.10
CA ILE A 11 -1.07 7.13 8.79
C ILE A 11 -1.19 5.67 9.27
N PRO A 12 -1.31 5.39 10.57
CA PRO A 12 -1.60 4.05 11.06
C PRO A 12 -2.95 3.58 10.54
N ASP A 13 -3.00 2.36 10.03
CA ASP A 13 -4.20 1.81 9.42
C ASP A 13 -4.28 0.29 9.52
N ARG A 14 -5.50 -0.22 9.34
CA ARG A 14 -5.76 -1.66 9.20
C ARG A 14 -6.33 -1.92 7.81
N VAL A 15 -5.55 -2.61 7.00
CA VAL A 15 -5.92 -2.96 5.64
C VAL A 15 -6.48 -4.38 5.58
N GLU A 16 -7.45 -4.57 4.70
CA GLU A 16 -7.93 -5.88 4.29
C GLU A 16 -7.59 -6.07 2.81
N LEU A 17 -6.90 -7.16 2.49
CA LEU A 17 -6.49 -7.52 1.15
C LEU A 17 -7.26 -8.76 0.68
N ASP A 18 -7.74 -8.70 -0.57
CA ASP A 18 -8.45 -9.79 -1.26
C ASP A 18 -9.69 -10.29 -0.49
N GLY A 19 -10.33 -9.42 0.29
CA GLY A 19 -11.53 -9.75 1.08
C GLY A 19 -11.29 -10.71 2.24
N ARG A 20 -10.03 -10.93 2.65
CA ARG A 20 -9.68 -12.00 3.59
C ARG A 20 -8.52 -11.67 4.52
N TYR A 21 -7.45 -11.08 4.00
CA TYR A 21 -6.19 -10.97 4.73
C TYR A 21 -6.08 -9.62 5.41
N HIS A 22 -5.99 -9.61 6.73
CA HIS A 22 -5.99 -8.40 7.52
C HIS A 22 -4.59 -8.10 8.02
N PHE A 23 -4.13 -6.85 7.86
CA PHE A 23 -2.83 -6.44 8.33
C PHE A 23 -2.89 -5.06 8.98
N ASN A 24 -2.10 -4.88 10.04
CA ASN A 24 -1.78 -3.57 10.55
C ASN A 24 -0.63 -3.00 9.72
N CYS A 25 -0.79 -1.78 9.23
CA CYS A 25 0.24 -1.13 8.44
C CYS A 25 0.24 0.38 8.67
N ARG A 26 1.23 1.05 8.09
CA ARG A 26 1.22 2.50 7.94
C ARG A 26 1.07 2.84 6.48
N VAL A 27 0.07 3.64 6.17
CA VAL A 27 -0.28 4.06 4.82
C VAL A 27 0.30 5.45 4.58
N THR A 28 1.01 5.60 3.48
CA THR A 28 1.44 6.89 2.95
C THR A 28 0.81 7.06 1.58
N ILE A 29 0.12 8.19 1.42
CA ILE A 29 -0.50 8.59 0.17
C ILE A 29 0.29 9.77 -0.37
N GLY A 30 0.78 9.66 -1.60
CA GLY A 30 1.47 10.75 -2.27
C GLY A 30 0.90 11.01 -3.65
N ILE A 31 0.90 12.29 -4.03
CA ILE A 31 0.61 12.74 -5.38
C ILE A 31 1.89 13.42 -5.87
N ASP A 32 2.42 12.96 -7.00
CA ASP A 32 3.58 13.58 -7.63
C ASP A 32 3.20 14.80 -8.48
N ASP A 33 4.20 15.49 -9.03
CA ASP A 33 4.01 16.70 -9.83
C ASP A 33 3.27 16.46 -11.16
N ARG A 34 3.18 15.21 -11.60
CA ARG A 34 2.42 14.80 -12.78
C ARG A 34 0.98 14.43 -12.43
N GLN A 35 0.59 14.59 -11.16
CA GLN A 35 -0.66 14.10 -10.59
C GLN A 35 -0.76 12.57 -10.60
N ASP A 36 0.37 11.86 -10.73
CA ASP A 36 0.39 10.42 -10.55
C ASP A 36 0.34 10.10 -9.06
N PHE A 37 -0.58 9.20 -8.72
CA PHE A 37 -0.83 8.78 -7.36
C PHE A 37 0.05 7.59 -7.00
N TYR A 38 0.64 7.59 -5.80
CA TYR A 38 1.25 6.39 -5.23
C TYR A 38 0.75 6.10 -3.82
N LEU A 39 0.58 4.81 -3.56
CA LEU A 39 0.30 4.26 -2.24
C LEU A 39 1.53 3.51 -1.75
N ARG A 40 2.05 3.88 -0.57
CA ARG A 40 3.05 3.08 0.13
C ARG A 40 2.44 2.52 1.39
N MET A 41 2.49 1.20 1.55
CA MET A 41 2.08 0.51 2.77
C MET A 41 3.31 -0.11 3.44
N VAL A 42 3.49 0.18 4.71
CA VAL A 42 4.53 -0.43 5.56
C VAL A 42 3.83 -1.34 6.56
N PHE A 43 3.89 -2.64 6.33
CA PHE A 43 3.31 -3.63 7.23
C PHE A 43 4.17 -3.75 8.50
N ASN A 44 3.54 -3.68 9.66
CA ASN A 44 4.21 -3.81 10.95
C ASN A 44 4.04 -5.24 11.48
N ASP A 45 5.07 -5.74 12.18
CA ASP A 45 5.01 -6.97 12.97
C ASP A 45 4.53 -8.23 12.21
N LEU A 46 4.82 -8.32 10.91
CA LEU A 46 4.47 -9.50 10.10
C LEU A 46 5.14 -10.77 10.64
N ASN A 47 4.34 -11.78 10.94
CA ASN A 47 4.86 -13.12 11.16
C ASN A 47 5.23 -13.80 9.82
N LEU A 48 5.88 -14.96 9.88
CA LEU A 48 6.36 -15.68 8.70
C LEU A 48 5.23 -16.06 7.72
N GLN A 49 4.04 -16.41 8.24
CA GLN A 49 2.90 -16.77 7.41
C GLN A 49 2.33 -15.53 6.70
N GLU A 50 2.19 -14.43 7.41
CA GLU A 50 1.73 -13.15 6.87
C GLU A 50 2.69 -12.61 5.81
N LEU A 51 3.99 -12.69 6.04
CA LEU A 51 5.02 -12.34 5.06
C LEU A 51 4.89 -13.16 3.77
N ARG A 52 4.60 -14.47 3.89
CA ARG A 52 4.37 -15.35 2.73
C ARG A 52 3.10 -14.95 1.96
N ILE A 53 2.04 -14.56 2.67
CA ILE A 53 0.78 -14.10 2.05
C ILE A 53 1.03 -12.81 1.25
N VAL A 54 1.59 -11.77 1.86
CA VAL A 54 1.88 -10.49 1.17
C VAL A 54 2.80 -10.74 -0.03
N THR A 55 3.79 -11.62 0.14
CA THR A 55 4.67 -12.10 -0.92
C THR A 55 3.90 -12.74 -2.07
N GLN A 56 2.93 -13.60 -1.79
CA GLN A 56 2.12 -14.27 -2.81
C GLN A 56 1.17 -13.30 -3.52
N LEU A 57 0.54 -12.38 -2.77
CA LEU A 57 -0.32 -11.34 -3.33
C LEU A 57 0.45 -10.47 -4.34
N GLY A 58 1.70 -10.10 -4.04
CA GLY A 58 2.57 -9.37 -4.98
C GLY A 58 3.10 -10.19 -6.17
N LYS A 59 2.70 -11.45 -6.33
CA LYS A 59 2.97 -12.25 -7.54
C LYS A 59 1.73 -12.44 -8.41
N LEU A 60 0.57 -11.95 -7.96
CA LEU A 60 -0.65 -12.05 -8.74
C LEU A 60 -0.55 -11.16 -9.99
N SER A 61 -1.03 -11.68 -11.12
CA SER A 61 -1.14 -10.92 -12.37
C SER A 61 -2.40 -10.05 -12.43
N ARG A 62 -3.20 -10.02 -11.35
CA ARG A 62 -4.43 -9.24 -11.23
C ARG A 62 -4.28 -8.20 -10.12
N PRO A 63 -5.03 -7.10 -10.18
CA PRO A 63 -5.19 -6.22 -9.03
C PRO A 63 -5.71 -6.98 -7.81
N VAL A 64 -5.26 -6.54 -6.64
CA VAL A 64 -5.68 -7.07 -5.34
C VAL A 64 -6.72 -6.10 -4.78
N PRO A 65 -7.96 -6.54 -4.54
CA PRO A 65 -8.94 -5.74 -3.82
C PRO A 65 -8.38 -5.31 -2.47
N ILE A 66 -8.52 -4.03 -2.16
CA ILE A 66 -8.10 -3.46 -0.89
C ILE A 66 -9.28 -2.76 -0.24
N TRP A 67 -9.45 -3.01 1.05
CA TRP A 67 -10.24 -2.16 1.90
C TRP A 67 -9.36 -1.57 3.00
N SER A 68 -9.61 -0.31 3.32
CA SER A 68 -8.87 0.45 4.31
C SER A 68 -9.77 1.59 4.79
N PRO A 69 -9.88 1.83 6.11
CA PRO A 69 -10.52 3.02 6.66
C PRO A 69 -9.98 4.33 6.06
N VAL A 70 -8.66 4.43 5.93
CA VAL A 70 -7.99 5.62 5.37
C VAL A 70 -8.33 5.82 3.88
N LEU A 71 -8.38 4.74 3.11
CA LEU A 71 -8.66 4.80 1.66
C LEU A 71 -10.15 4.93 1.34
N SER A 72 -11.02 4.48 2.24
CA SER A 72 -12.48 4.53 2.10
C SER A 72 -13.07 5.90 2.45
N ASP A 73 -12.30 6.79 3.07
CA ASP A 73 -12.70 8.18 3.24
C ASP A 73 -12.90 8.82 1.85
N GLU A 74 -13.87 9.73 1.71
CA GLU A 74 -14.38 10.24 0.41
C GLU A 74 -13.31 10.90 -0.48
N ARG A 75 -12.09 11.06 0.04
CA ARG A 75 -10.97 11.78 -0.58
C ARG A 75 -10.10 10.93 -1.52
N TYR A 76 -10.12 9.60 -1.43
CA TYR A 76 -9.16 8.77 -2.18
C TYR A 76 -9.77 7.76 -3.15
N ASN A 77 -10.99 7.26 -2.92
CA ASN A 77 -11.71 6.31 -3.78
C ASN A 77 -10.83 5.20 -4.40
N ILE A 78 -10.07 4.49 -3.56
CA ILE A 78 -9.18 3.40 -3.98
C ILE A 78 -9.77 2.06 -3.57
N SER A 79 -10.10 1.21 -4.54
CA SER A 79 -10.68 -0.11 -4.30
C SER A 79 -9.75 -1.29 -4.62
N GLU A 80 -8.71 -1.07 -5.43
CA GLU A 80 -7.79 -2.11 -5.89
C GLU A 80 -6.36 -1.58 -6.03
N ILE A 81 -5.36 -2.44 -5.79
CA ILE A 81 -3.95 -2.08 -5.90
C ILE A 81 -3.12 -3.16 -6.60
N THR A 82 -2.01 -2.75 -7.21
CA THR A 82 -0.96 -3.65 -7.70
C THR A 82 0.21 -3.61 -6.73
N ILE A 83 0.54 -4.75 -6.13
CA ILE A 83 1.66 -4.84 -5.17
C ILE A 83 2.96 -5.08 -5.95
N MET A 84 3.78 -4.05 -6.07
CA MET A 84 5.10 -4.14 -6.69
C MET A 84 6.19 -4.33 -5.63
N ARG A 85 7.13 -5.24 -5.89
CA ARG A 85 8.34 -5.37 -5.06
C ARG A 85 9.49 -4.58 -5.66
N THR A 86 10.00 -3.64 -4.88
CA THR A 86 11.28 -2.99 -5.14
C THR A 86 12.33 -3.58 -4.21
N TRP A 87 13.34 -4.23 -4.77
CA TRP A 87 14.53 -4.59 -4.02
C TRP A 87 15.34 -3.32 -3.82
N ALA A 88 15.47 -2.84 -2.58
CA ALA A 88 16.54 -1.90 -2.28
C ALA A 88 17.85 -2.69 -2.44
N ALA A 89 18.65 -2.35 -3.46
CA ALA A 89 20.00 -2.85 -3.54
C ALA A 89 20.74 -2.29 -2.32
N SER A 90 20.98 -3.13 -1.32
CA SER A 90 21.92 -2.83 -0.25
C SER A 90 23.31 -2.83 -0.86
N THR A 91 23.77 -1.68 -1.34
CA THR A 91 25.18 -1.40 -1.64
C THR A 91 25.91 -1.00 -0.38
#